data_AF-A0A7G1NLE6-F1
#
_entry.id   AF-A0A7G1NLE6-F1
#
_cell.length_a   1.000
_cell.length_b   1.000
_cell.length_c   1.000
_cell.angle_alpha   90.00
_cell.angle_beta   90.00
_cell.angle_gamma   90.00
#
_symmetry.space_group_name_H-M   'P 1'
#
loop_
_entity.id
_entity.type
_entity.pdbx_description
1 polymer ?
#
loop_
_entity_poly.entity_id
_entity_poly.type
_entity_poly.pdbx_seq_one_letter_code
_entity_poly.pdbx_strand_id
1 'polypeptide(L)'
;MISEQDHALLRMPDRLFAELATGGGSAEAVAFLERGERARRLLLLRTLLGHLDALPTPLTPAAEAWRVLKEAAEKEPEPVERLLLAPTTGGWISHMLRRVHGTATGPALWAEASHLCALALSAALHTGTEASLDVSLTGGRLPLPGLGMVQLPGAKDGLTVGRAVVAGGEVSVTGRASTGGTVQVTCRPGAPAPDTGVWLPLRTLTHASPQGAAPIMVVLEDLDPFRDLDDHLPPARLDEDEAREWQRLFGEAVRILESPGTPGPGRVDPATIRAIVPFGRTAASPPPPSFVQVSASSGDSFGGMLIARPSSPLALAETLVHELQHSKLAALLHLFPLLEDDRNERYYAPWRADPRHLTGLLHGAYAFTGVAGFWRDRLADAQRDDAQGDDAQGADAHSADPSAEAVERAGYFFALRRLQSRLTVRTLLTSGRLTVEGRALVTRLARTLDGWLREDVPPAALARARTAAALHRTEWRLRNVVPAPAAGPSGLRFRRDRTVWPDVRTHAFATPPAVPRTADEHLAAGDAAAALTRYADVLADAPAEPQALAGWVVARTILEPGRAARRMLARPEELLEPSPRV
;
A
#
# COMPACT_ATOMS: atom_id res chain seq x y z
N MET A 1 18.80 31.63 -23.14
CA MET A 1 19.80 30.91 -23.96
C MET A 1 19.62 29.44 -23.67
N ILE A 2 19.09 28.71 -24.64
CA ILE A 2 18.66 27.31 -24.50
C ILE A 2 19.91 26.44 -24.64
N SER A 3 20.38 25.87 -23.54
CA SER A 3 21.18 24.66 -23.62
C SER A 3 20.20 23.55 -23.98
N GLU A 4 20.24 23.09 -25.23
CA GLU A 4 19.78 21.76 -25.60
C GLU A 4 20.56 20.76 -24.75
N GLN A 5 20.05 20.48 -23.54
CA GLN A 5 20.41 19.26 -22.85
C GLN A 5 19.89 18.14 -23.75
N ASP A 6 20.83 17.45 -24.41
CA ASP A 6 20.64 16.13 -25.01
C ASP A 6 19.58 15.39 -24.21
N HIS A 7 18.39 15.21 -24.78
CA HIS A 7 17.34 14.41 -24.15
C HIS A 7 17.79 12.95 -24.22
N ALA A 8 18.75 12.59 -23.36
CA ALA A 8 19.24 11.24 -23.20
C ALA A 8 18.00 10.37 -22.95
N LEU A 9 17.72 9.46 -23.88
CA LEU A 9 16.65 8.49 -23.77
C LEU A 9 16.74 7.85 -22.38
N LEU A 10 15.66 7.92 -21.61
CA LEU A 10 15.63 7.34 -20.27
C LEU A 10 15.80 5.82 -20.39
N ARG A 11 17.04 5.35 -20.20
CA ARG A 11 17.41 3.94 -20.32
C ARG A 11 17.87 3.43 -18.96
N MET A 12 17.13 2.44 -18.42
CA MET A 12 17.52 1.82 -17.15
C MET A 12 18.79 0.98 -17.36
N PRO A 13 19.86 1.21 -16.57
CA PRO A 13 21.01 0.32 -16.55
C PRO A 13 20.60 -1.10 -16.10
N ASP A 14 21.11 -2.12 -16.78
CA ASP A 14 20.78 -3.53 -16.51
C ASP A 14 21.01 -3.93 -15.04
N ARG A 15 22.01 -3.33 -14.39
CA ARG A 15 22.29 -3.56 -12.96
C ARG A 15 21.16 -3.07 -12.05
N LEU A 16 20.53 -1.92 -12.33
CA LEU A 16 19.43 -1.38 -11.54
C LEU A 16 18.17 -2.22 -11.74
N PHE A 17 17.90 -2.64 -12.99
CA PHE A 17 16.82 -3.58 -13.26
C PHE A 17 17.04 -4.91 -12.54
N ALA A 18 18.26 -5.46 -12.61
CA ALA A 18 18.61 -6.72 -11.95
C ALA A 18 18.43 -6.65 -10.44
N GLU A 19 18.77 -5.52 -9.82
CA GLU A 19 18.58 -5.27 -8.38
C GLU A 19 17.09 -5.17 -7.99
N LEU A 20 16.30 -4.39 -8.73
CA LEU A 20 14.86 -4.32 -8.49
C LEU A 20 14.20 -5.69 -8.69
N ALA A 21 14.65 -6.44 -9.69
CA ALA A 21 14.15 -7.77 -9.99
C ALA A 21 14.47 -8.84 -8.91
N THR A 22 15.33 -8.57 -7.93
CA THR A 22 15.47 -9.42 -6.74
C THR A 22 14.49 -9.06 -5.61
N GLY A 23 13.69 -7.99 -5.78
CA GLY A 23 12.87 -7.36 -4.74
C GLY A 23 13.60 -6.26 -3.96
N GLY A 24 14.85 -5.94 -4.36
CA GLY A 24 15.70 -4.91 -3.76
C GLY A 24 15.32 -3.50 -4.23
N GLY A 25 16.27 -2.57 -4.15
CA GLY A 25 16.05 -1.18 -4.55
C GLY A 25 16.92 -0.21 -3.77
N SER A 26 18.18 -0.11 -4.16
CA SER A 26 19.15 0.88 -3.69
C SER A 26 18.62 2.29 -3.92
N ALA A 27 19.18 3.25 -3.20
CA ALA A 27 18.88 4.66 -3.39
C ALA A 27 19.02 5.07 -4.88
N GLU A 28 20.00 4.53 -5.59
CA GLU A 28 20.19 4.80 -7.02
C GLU A 28 19.08 4.19 -7.89
N ALA A 29 18.67 2.95 -7.62
CA ALA A 29 17.57 2.30 -8.33
C ALA A 29 16.24 3.06 -8.10
N VAL A 30 15.96 3.46 -6.86
CA VAL A 30 14.77 4.26 -6.52
C VAL A 30 14.82 5.63 -7.19
N ALA A 31 15.95 6.33 -7.12
CA ALA A 31 16.12 7.61 -7.80
C ALA A 31 15.94 7.49 -9.34
N PHE A 32 16.29 6.35 -9.95
CA PHE A 32 15.97 6.09 -11.36
C PHE A 32 14.46 6.01 -11.59
N LEU A 33 13.74 5.26 -10.75
CA LEU A 33 12.27 5.17 -10.83
C LEU A 33 11.62 6.54 -10.67
N GLU A 34 12.10 7.38 -9.74
CA GLU A 34 11.61 8.75 -9.55
C GLU A 34 11.80 9.62 -10.79
N ARG A 35 12.94 9.50 -11.48
CA ARG A 35 13.15 10.19 -12.77
C ARG A 35 12.18 9.70 -13.85
N GLY A 36 11.88 8.41 -13.87
CA GLY A 36 10.86 7.82 -14.75
C GLY A 36 9.47 8.35 -14.47
N GLU A 37 9.08 8.39 -13.20
CA GLU A 37 7.80 8.97 -12.77
C GLU A 37 7.71 10.45 -13.10
N ARG A 38 8.79 11.22 -12.91
CA ARG A 38 8.85 12.63 -13.32
C ARG A 38 8.58 12.78 -14.82
N ALA A 39 9.29 12.01 -15.65
CA ALA A 39 9.14 12.07 -17.10
C ALA A 39 7.70 11.70 -17.54
N ARG A 40 7.14 10.63 -16.95
CA ARG A 40 5.74 10.23 -17.17
C ARG A 40 4.79 11.36 -16.75
N ARG A 41 4.98 11.94 -15.57
CA ARG A 41 4.11 12.99 -15.02
C ARG A 41 4.05 14.20 -15.94
N LEU A 42 5.20 14.65 -16.46
CA LEU A 42 5.25 15.76 -17.42
C LEU A 42 4.54 15.44 -18.75
N LEU A 43 4.67 14.20 -19.25
CA LEU A 43 3.96 13.76 -20.46
C LEU A 43 2.44 13.75 -20.26
N LEU A 44 1.97 13.19 -19.14
CA LEU A 44 0.55 13.15 -18.81
C LEU A 44 -0.02 14.55 -18.57
N LEU A 45 0.72 15.41 -17.85
CA LEU A 45 0.32 16.80 -17.62
C LEU A 45 0.25 17.59 -18.93
N ARG A 46 1.23 17.44 -19.83
CA ARG A 46 1.18 18.04 -21.17
C ARG A 46 -0.06 17.61 -21.95
N THR A 47 -0.38 16.32 -21.90
CA THR A 47 -1.58 15.78 -22.56
C THR A 47 -2.84 16.38 -21.97
N LEU A 48 -2.92 16.45 -20.64
CA LEU A 48 -4.05 17.05 -19.93
C LEU A 48 -4.20 18.54 -20.25
N LEU A 49 -3.13 19.32 -20.25
CA LEU A 49 -3.18 20.76 -20.57
C LEU A 49 -3.81 21.01 -21.95
N GLY A 50 -3.50 20.17 -22.95
CA GLY A 50 -4.12 20.26 -24.27
C GLY A 50 -5.65 20.07 -24.26
N HIS A 51 -6.17 19.24 -23.34
CA HIS A 51 -7.62 19.10 -23.13
C HIS A 51 -8.20 20.28 -22.33
N LEU A 52 -7.48 20.78 -21.33
CA LEU A 52 -7.93 21.87 -20.47
C LEU A 52 -7.98 23.22 -21.21
N ASP A 53 -7.11 23.46 -22.19
CA ASP A 53 -7.11 24.68 -23.00
C ASP A 53 -8.42 24.86 -23.79
N ALA A 54 -9.09 23.76 -24.14
CA ALA A 54 -10.37 23.78 -24.85
C ALA A 54 -11.59 23.82 -23.92
N LEU A 55 -11.40 23.71 -22.60
CA LEU A 55 -12.47 23.59 -21.62
C LEU A 55 -13.05 24.97 -21.27
N PRO A 56 -14.34 25.25 -21.53
CA PRO A 56 -14.98 26.46 -21.03
C PRO A 56 -14.99 26.47 -19.51
N THR A 57 -14.45 27.52 -18.91
CA THR A 57 -14.28 27.63 -17.46
C THR A 57 -14.61 29.04 -16.97
N PRO A 58 -15.28 29.19 -15.81
CA PRO A 58 -15.45 30.48 -15.14
C PRO A 58 -14.23 30.87 -14.29
N LEU A 59 -13.15 30.08 -14.34
CA LEU A 59 -11.92 30.24 -13.56
C LEU A 59 -10.79 30.79 -14.43
N THR A 60 -9.61 30.98 -13.82
CA THR A 60 -8.41 31.28 -14.60
C THR A 60 -8.13 30.18 -15.63
N PRO A 61 -7.88 30.51 -16.91
CA PRO A 61 -7.55 29.53 -17.94
C PRO A 61 -6.28 28.72 -17.62
N ALA A 62 -6.24 27.46 -18.07
CA ALA A 62 -5.13 26.55 -17.79
C ALA A 62 -3.78 27.09 -18.26
N ALA A 63 -3.73 27.74 -19.43
CA ALA A 63 -2.52 28.38 -19.96
C ALA A 63 -1.93 29.45 -19.02
N GLU A 64 -2.78 30.22 -18.33
CA GLU A 64 -2.34 31.25 -17.39
C GLU A 64 -1.88 30.64 -16.05
N ALA A 65 -2.63 29.67 -15.51
CA ALA A 65 -2.20 28.94 -14.31
C ALA A 65 -0.86 28.20 -14.55
N TRP A 66 -0.70 27.61 -15.74
CA TRP A 66 0.57 26.98 -16.16
C TRP A 66 1.71 27.99 -16.30
N ARG A 67 1.45 29.22 -16.76
CA ARG A 67 2.46 30.30 -16.79
C ARG A 67 2.97 30.60 -15.38
N VAL A 68 2.08 30.74 -14.39
CA VAL A 68 2.46 30.97 -12.99
C VAL A 68 3.33 29.82 -12.46
N LEU A 69 2.96 28.57 -12.74
CA LEU A 69 3.74 27.41 -12.32
C LEU A 69 5.15 27.40 -12.95
N LYS A 70 5.25 27.75 -14.25
CA LYS A 70 6.55 27.87 -14.94
C LYS A 70 7.41 28.99 -14.36
N GLU A 71 6.84 30.16 -14.09
CA GLU A 71 7.57 31.29 -13.49
C GLU A 71 8.12 30.91 -12.10
N ALA A 72 7.33 30.20 -11.30
CA ALA A 72 7.81 29.64 -10.03
C ALA A 72 8.96 28.64 -10.25
N ALA A 73 8.83 27.73 -11.22
CA ALA A 73 9.86 26.73 -11.52
C ALA A 73 11.17 27.34 -12.05
N GLU A 74 11.08 28.44 -12.81
CA GLU A 74 12.23 29.19 -13.30
C GLU A 74 12.97 29.92 -12.17
N LYS A 75 12.23 30.41 -11.16
CA LYS A 75 12.81 31.05 -9.98
C LYS A 75 13.47 30.02 -9.05
N GLU A 76 12.73 28.99 -8.66
CA GLU A 76 13.18 27.92 -7.78
C GLU A 76 12.58 26.57 -8.24
N PRO A 77 13.37 25.73 -8.93
CA PRO A 77 12.85 24.47 -9.49
C PRO A 77 12.42 23.47 -8.42
N GLU A 78 13.18 23.37 -7.34
CA GLU A 78 13.10 22.25 -6.39
C GLU A 78 11.74 22.15 -5.66
N PRO A 79 11.12 23.25 -5.17
CA PRO A 79 9.77 23.19 -4.63
C PRO A 79 8.71 22.76 -5.65
N VAL A 80 8.84 23.19 -6.92
CA VAL A 80 7.89 22.82 -7.97
C VAL A 80 8.06 21.35 -8.37
N GLU A 81 9.29 20.83 -8.40
CA GLU A 81 9.55 19.41 -8.63
C GLU A 81 8.91 18.53 -7.53
N ARG A 82 8.98 18.95 -6.26
CA ARG A 82 8.29 18.24 -5.17
C ARG A 82 6.77 18.23 -5.35
N LEU A 83 6.18 19.36 -5.76
CA LEU A 83 4.74 19.45 -6.05
C LEU A 83 4.35 18.53 -7.21
N LEU A 84 5.09 18.57 -8.32
CA LEU A 84 4.82 17.73 -9.48
C LEU A 84 4.91 16.24 -9.16
N LEU A 85 5.87 15.84 -8.32
CA LEU A 85 6.04 14.47 -7.86
C LEU A 85 5.19 14.10 -6.64
N ALA A 86 4.36 15.02 -6.12
CA ALA A 86 3.45 14.69 -5.03
C ALA A 86 2.48 13.59 -5.47
N PRO A 87 2.15 12.61 -4.61
CA PRO A 87 1.22 11.53 -4.95
C PRO A 87 -0.14 12.07 -5.42
N THR A 88 -0.70 13.07 -4.73
CA THR A 88 -2.01 13.66 -5.03
C THR A 88 -2.06 14.34 -6.40
N THR A 89 -0.95 14.96 -6.83
CA THR A 89 -0.84 15.55 -8.18
C THR A 89 -0.92 14.48 -9.28
N GLY A 90 -0.42 13.28 -9.00
CA GLY A 90 -0.43 12.17 -9.95
C GLY A 90 -1.78 11.51 -10.05
N GLY A 91 -2.42 11.31 -8.89
CA GLY A 91 -3.82 10.92 -8.78
C GLY A 91 -4.72 11.91 -9.54
N TRP A 92 -4.55 13.22 -9.31
CA TRP A 92 -5.30 14.27 -10.01
C TRP A 92 -5.13 14.21 -11.54
N ILE A 93 -3.89 14.19 -12.04
CA ILE A 93 -3.64 14.17 -13.50
C ILE A 93 -4.30 12.94 -14.12
N SER A 94 -4.14 11.77 -13.50
CA SER A 94 -4.64 10.51 -14.03
C SER A 94 -6.17 10.44 -13.96
N HIS A 95 -6.77 10.92 -12.86
CA HIS A 95 -8.21 11.08 -12.73
C HIS A 95 -8.77 12.02 -13.80
N MET A 96 -8.17 13.21 -13.98
CA MET A 96 -8.61 14.16 -15.00
C MET A 96 -8.50 13.60 -16.41
N LEU A 97 -7.45 12.83 -16.73
CA LEU A 97 -7.35 12.14 -18.01
C LEU A 97 -8.48 11.11 -18.18
N ARG A 98 -8.80 10.31 -17.15
CA ARG A 98 -9.96 9.41 -17.17
C ARG A 98 -11.28 10.18 -17.38
N ARG A 99 -11.43 11.35 -16.74
CA ARG A 99 -12.60 12.23 -16.88
C ARG A 99 -12.78 12.76 -18.29
N VAL A 100 -11.73 13.29 -18.92
CA VAL A 100 -11.82 13.81 -20.31
C VAL A 100 -12.00 12.71 -21.35
N HIS A 101 -11.58 11.47 -21.04
CA HIS A 101 -11.84 10.29 -21.87
C HIS A 101 -13.15 9.55 -21.54
N GLY A 102 -13.94 10.04 -20.58
CA GLY A 102 -15.26 9.48 -20.25
C GLY A 102 -15.23 8.14 -19.50
N THR A 103 -14.10 7.77 -18.88
CA THR A 103 -13.95 6.53 -18.10
C THR A 103 -14.02 6.75 -16.60
N ALA A 104 -14.29 7.98 -16.14
CA ALA A 104 -14.53 8.33 -14.75
C ALA A 104 -15.65 9.38 -14.67
N THR A 105 -16.30 9.48 -13.51
CA THR A 105 -17.35 10.45 -13.21
C THR A 105 -16.94 11.39 -12.09
N GLY A 106 -17.72 12.44 -11.84
CA GLY A 106 -17.52 13.34 -10.72
C GLY A 106 -18.18 14.70 -10.95
N PRO A 107 -17.78 15.74 -10.17
CA PRO A 107 -18.29 17.10 -10.30
C PRO A 107 -18.07 17.73 -11.68
N ALA A 108 -18.45 19.00 -11.84
CA ALA A 108 -18.17 19.74 -13.07
C ALA A 108 -16.66 19.73 -13.39
N LEU A 109 -16.31 19.36 -14.63
CA LEU A 109 -14.91 19.16 -15.04
C LEU A 109 -14.02 20.39 -14.79
N TRP A 110 -14.54 21.60 -14.97
CA TRP A 110 -13.82 22.85 -14.71
C TRP A 110 -13.46 23.02 -13.23
N ALA A 111 -14.25 22.45 -12.31
CA ALA A 111 -14.00 22.54 -10.88
C ALA A 111 -12.79 21.70 -10.47
N GLU A 112 -12.68 20.47 -10.96
CA GLU A 112 -11.51 19.63 -10.69
C GLU A 112 -10.28 20.08 -11.50
N ALA A 113 -10.48 20.67 -12.68
CA ALA A 113 -9.40 21.34 -13.42
C ALA A 113 -8.79 22.51 -12.64
N SER A 114 -9.55 23.15 -11.73
CA SER A 114 -9.05 24.22 -10.85
C SER A 114 -7.88 23.78 -9.96
N HIS A 115 -7.64 22.49 -9.78
CA HIS A 115 -6.50 22.01 -9.02
C HIS A 115 -5.17 22.45 -9.66
N LEU A 116 -5.12 22.71 -10.98
CA LEU A 116 -3.97 23.34 -11.62
C LEU A 116 -3.71 24.76 -11.07
N CYS A 117 -4.76 25.56 -10.85
CA CYS A 117 -4.64 26.87 -10.21
C CYS A 117 -4.16 26.72 -8.76
N ALA A 118 -4.63 25.72 -8.03
CA ALA A 118 -4.16 25.43 -6.67
C ALA A 118 -2.67 25.05 -6.64
N LEU A 119 -2.20 24.22 -7.57
CA LEU A 119 -0.78 23.89 -7.73
C LEU A 119 0.06 25.14 -8.06
N ALA A 120 -0.44 26.01 -8.94
CA ALA A 120 0.21 27.27 -9.28
C ALA A 120 0.32 28.22 -8.08
N LEU A 121 -0.73 28.32 -7.25
CA LEU A 121 -0.71 29.11 -6.02
C LEU A 121 0.26 28.53 -4.99
N SER A 122 0.28 27.22 -4.79
CA SER A 122 1.26 26.56 -3.91
C SER A 122 2.69 26.80 -4.38
N ALA A 123 2.96 26.71 -5.68
CA ALA A 123 4.27 27.00 -6.24
C ALA A 123 4.67 28.47 -6.03
N ALA A 124 3.73 29.40 -6.22
CA ALA A 124 3.97 30.82 -5.99
C ALA A 124 4.30 31.10 -4.50
N LEU A 125 3.58 30.47 -3.58
CA LEU A 125 3.83 30.57 -2.14
C LEU A 125 5.21 30.01 -1.76
N HIS A 126 5.58 28.83 -2.28
CA HIS A 126 6.88 28.23 -1.99
C HIS A 126 8.06 29.04 -2.50
N THR A 127 7.91 29.65 -3.68
CA THR A 127 8.99 30.38 -4.36
C THR A 127 8.95 31.88 -4.10
N GLY A 128 7.93 32.38 -3.39
CA GLY A 128 7.71 33.80 -3.13
C GLY A 128 7.50 34.62 -4.42
N THR A 129 6.86 34.05 -5.44
CA THR A 129 6.34 34.80 -6.59
C THR A 129 4.91 35.28 -6.32
N GLU A 130 4.43 36.23 -7.11
CA GLU A 130 3.07 36.75 -6.99
C GLU A 130 2.13 36.06 -7.97
N ALA A 131 0.88 35.84 -7.55
CA ALA A 131 -0.14 35.23 -8.38
C ALA A 131 -1.53 35.76 -8.03
N SER A 132 -2.41 35.88 -9.02
CA SER A 132 -3.82 36.20 -8.80
C SER A 132 -4.67 35.33 -9.71
N LEU A 133 -5.36 34.34 -9.16
CA LEU A 133 -6.12 33.35 -9.93
C LEU A 133 -7.55 33.25 -9.41
N ASP A 134 -8.50 33.11 -10.33
CA ASP A 134 -9.86 32.69 -10.03
C ASP A 134 -9.87 31.16 -9.86
N VAL A 135 -10.44 30.68 -8.76
CA VAL A 135 -10.36 29.30 -8.29
C VAL A 135 -11.73 28.75 -7.90
N SER A 136 -11.88 27.43 -7.94
CA SER A 136 -13.04 26.77 -7.34
C SER A 136 -12.92 26.71 -5.82
N LEU A 137 -14.00 27.05 -5.12
CA LEU A 137 -14.16 26.81 -3.69
C LEU A 137 -15.26 25.78 -3.47
N THR A 138 -14.98 24.74 -2.68
CA THR A 138 -15.98 23.74 -2.29
C THR A 138 -16.31 23.90 -0.81
N GLY A 139 -17.52 24.38 -0.51
CA GLY A 139 -17.94 24.69 0.87
C GLY A 139 -17.02 25.69 1.55
N GLY A 140 -16.58 26.72 0.82
CA GLY A 140 -15.65 27.73 1.34
C GLY A 140 -14.21 27.24 1.55
N ARG A 141 -13.81 26.10 0.97
CA ARG A 141 -12.47 25.53 1.14
C ARG A 141 -11.67 25.60 -0.15
N LEU A 142 -10.39 25.97 -0.01
CA LEU A 142 -9.38 25.92 -1.06
C LEU A 142 -8.20 25.06 -0.59
N PRO A 143 -8.02 23.82 -1.11
CA PRO A 143 -6.81 23.06 -0.89
C PRO A 143 -5.63 23.75 -1.59
N LEU A 144 -4.49 23.81 -0.92
CA LEU A 144 -3.21 24.25 -1.46
C LEU A 144 -2.26 23.03 -1.37
N PRO A 145 -2.09 22.26 -2.46
CA PRO A 145 -1.30 21.04 -2.47
C PRO A 145 0.09 21.25 -1.88
N GLY A 146 0.53 20.32 -1.04
CA GLY A 146 1.82 20.39 -0.34
C GLY A 146 1.91 21.37 0.84
N LEU A 147 0.88 22.20 1.07
CA LEU A 147 0.88 23.22 2.12
C LEU A 147 -0.23 23.06 3.15
N GLY A 148 -1.46 22.81 2.70
CA GLY A 148 -2.62 22.74 3.60
C GLY A 148 -3.91 23.18 2.94
N MET A 149 -4.79 23.82 3.70
CA MET A 149 -6.10 24.24 3.23
C MET A 149 -6.51 25.59 3.83
N VAL A 150 -6.96 26.50 2.97
CA VAL A 150 -7.64 27.72 3.39
C VAL A 150 -9.12 27.44 3.59
N GLN A 151 -9.69 27.94 4.68
CA GLN A 151 -11.11 27.88 5.00
C GLN A 151 -11.68 29.29 5.12
N LEU A 152 -12.86 29.51 4.54
CA LEU A 152 -13.60 30.77 4.61
C LEU A 152 -14.84 30.56 5.49
N PRO A 153 -14.77 30.84 6.81
CA PRO A 153 -15.92 30.76 7.69
C PRO A 153 -17.08 31.61 7.17
N GLY A 154 -18.29 31.05 7.12
CA GLY A 154 -19.48 31.75 6.61
C GLY A 154 -19.54 31.90 5.08
N ALA A 155 -18.66 31.24 4.33
CA ALA A 155 -18.80 31.11 2.89
C ALA A 155 -20.04 30.26 2.52
N LYS A 156 -20.53 30.46 1.30
CA LYS A 156 -21.63 29.68 0.74
C LYS A 156 -21.22 28.20 0.58
N ASP A 157 -22.12 27.31 0.99
CA ASP A 157 -21.94 25.87 0.80
C ASP A 157 -21.94 25.46 -0.69
N GLY A 158 -21.30 24.32 -0.95
CA GLY A 158 -21.20 23.76 -2.30
C GLY A 158 -20.13 24.43 -3.17
N LEU A 159 -20.21 24.18 -4.47
CA LEU A 159 -19.22 24.65 -5.45
C LEU A 159 -19.48 26.12 -5.82
N THR A 160 -18.46 26.97 -5.64
CA THR A 160 -18.49 28.40 -6.00
C THR A 160 -17.17 28.82 -6.65
N VAL A 161 -17.18 29.98 -7.30
CA VAL A 161 -15.98 30.66 -7.80
C VAL A 161 -15.52 31.67 -6.76
N GLY A 162 -14.22 31.66 -6.46
CA GLY A 162 -13.54 32.64 -5.64
C GLY A 162 -12.28 33.15 -6.32
N ARG A 163 -11.58 34.08 -5.66
CA ARG A 163 -10.31 34.63 -6.12
C ARG A 163 -9.25 34.43 -5.05
N ALA A 164 -8.08 33.92 -5.44
CA ALA A 164 -6.93 33.75 -4.58
C ALA A 164 -5.79 34.67 -5.06
N VAL A 165 -5.18 35.40 -4.13
CA VAL A 165 -4.07 36.30 -4.39
C VAL A 165 -2.90 35.91 -3.49
N VAL A 166 -1.75 35.62 -4.09
CA VAL A 166 -0.49 35.38 -3.39
C VAL A 166 0.39 36.60 -3.54
N ALA A 167 0.79 37.19 -2.42
CA ALA A 167 1.71 38.33 -2.37
C ALA A 167 2.44 38.33 -1.03
N GLY A 168 3.75 38.63 -1.03
CA GLY A 168 4.53 38.73 0.21
C GLY A 168 4.55 37.45 1.08
N GLY A 169 4.39 36.27 0.46
CA GLY A 169 4.30 34.98 1.17
C GLY A 169 2.95 34.72 1.85
N GLU A 170 1.96 35.59 1.65
CA GLU A 170 0.60 35.42 2.15
C GLU A 170 -0.35 35.01 1.02
N VAL A 171 -1.46 34.36 1.39
CA VAL A 171 -2.57 34.08 0.49
C VAL A 171 -3.84 34.73 1.02
N SER A 172 -4.44 35.60 0.21
CA SER A 172 -5.77 36.16 0.43
C SER A 172 -6.78 35.43 -0.46
N VAL A 173 -7.84 34.88 0.12
CA VAL A 173 -8.90 34.18 -0.60
C VAL A 173 -10.22 34.89 -0.37
N THR A 174 -10.89 35.26 -1.46
CA THR A 174 -12.21 35.88 -1.47
C THR A 174 -13.23 34.93 -2.08
N GLY A 175 -14.33 34.69 -1.37
CA GLY A 175 -15.44 33.84 -1.81
C GLY A 175 -16.79 34.50 -1.58
N ARG A 176 -17.87 33.82 -1.98
CA ARG A 176 -19.25 34.28 -1.72
C ARG A 176 -19.68 33.92 -0.30
N ALA A 177 -20.25 34.87 0.43
CA ALA A 177 -20.80 34.64 1.77
C ALA A 177 -22.18 33.95 1.70
N SER A 178 -22.52 33.16 2.72
CA SER A 178 -23.83 32.51 2.86
C SER A 178 -24.98 33.51 3.04
N THR A 179 -24.71 34.65 3.68
CA THR A 179 -25.64 35.76 3.91
C THR A 179 -25.78 36.71 2.71
N GLY A 180 -25.10 36.43 1.60
CA GLY A 180 -24.93 37.37 0.49
C GLY A 180 -23.71 38.28 0.66
N GLY A 181 -23.15 38.76 -0.45
CA GLY A 181 -21.89 39.51 -0.48
C GLY A 181 -20.65 38.60 -0.58
N THR A 182 -19.50 39.13 -0.15
CA THR A 182 -18.21 38.44 -0.19
C THR A 182 -17.63 38.26 1.20
N VAL A 183 -16.97 37.13 1.43
CA VAL A 183 -16.12 36.89 2.59
C VAL A 183 -14.68 36.78 2.11
N GLN A 184 -13.75 37.36 2.86
CA GLN A 184 -12.32 37.32 2.55
C GLN A 184 -11.54 36.91 3.79
N VAL A 185 -10.56 36.05 3.58
CA VAL A 185 -9.59 35.65 4.58
C VAL A 185 -8.19 35.85 4.04
N THR A 186 -7.23 36.14 4.93
CA THR A 186 -5.80 36.18 4.58
C THR A 186 -5.04 35.35 5.59
N CYS A 187 -4.14 34.51 5.12
CA CYS A 187 -3.29 33.70 5.97
C CYS A 187 -1.88 33.56 5.39
N ARG A 188 -0.92 33.25 6.26
CA ARG A 188 0.47 32.97 5.88
C ARG A 188 0.77 31.51 6.13
N PRO A 189 0.80 30.66 5.08
CA PRO A 189 1.21 29.26 5.21
C PRO A 189 2.59 29.15 5.89
N GLY A 190 2.72 28.25 6.85
CA GLY A 190 3.97 28.02 7.59
C GLY A 190 4.23 28.95 8.79
N ALA A 191 3.43 30.01 8.98
CA ALA A 191 3.49 30.80 10.22
C ALA A 191 2.65 30.14 11.33
N PRO A 192 3.06 30.24 12.62
CA PRO A 192 2.17 29.91 13.72
C PRO A 192 0.99 30.89 13.69
N ALA A 193 -0.16 30.40 13.22
CA ALA A 193 -1.39 31.18 13.24
C ALA A 193 -2.16 30.89 14.53
N PRO A 194 -2.84 31.88 15.12
CA PRO A 194 -3.87 31.60 16.12
C PRO A 194 -4.92 30.65 15.52
N ASP A 195 -5.49 29.78 16.36
CA ASP A 195 -6.51 28.78 15.98
C ASP A 195 -7.83 29.47 15.60
N THR A 196 -7.80 30.12 14.46
CA THR A 196 -8.88 30.92 13.88
C THR A 196 -9.77 30.06 12.97
N GLY A 197 -9.40 28.80 12.73
CA GLY A 197 -10.07 27.92 11.78
C GLY A 197 -10.01 28.38 10.33
N VAL A 198 -9.15 29.37 9.99
CA VAL A 198 -8.99 29.91 8.63
C VAL A 198 -7.93 29.15 7.83
N TRP A 199 -6.94 28.58 8.52
CA TRP A 199 -5.84 27.84 7.92
C TRP A 199 -5.68 26.48 8.60
N LEU A 200 -5.74 25.41 7.80
CA LEU A 200 -5.42 24.06 8.23
C LEU A 200 -4.08 23.65 7.60
N PRO A 201 -2.97 23.63 8.37
CA PRO A 201 -1.68 23.23 7.83
C PRO A 201 -1.65 21.73 7.52
N LEU A 202 -0.98 21.36 6.43
CA LEU A 202 -0.69 19.96 6.12
C LEU A 202 0.22 19.38 7.20
N ARG A 203 -0.12 18.19 7.71
CA ARG A 203 0.65 17.53 8.76
C ARG A 203 1.82 16.76 8.16
N THR A 204 2.94 16.74 8.88
CA THR A 204 4.13 15.99 8.51
C THR A 204 4.53 15.11 9.68
N LEU A 205 4.67 13.81 9.42
CA LEU A 205 5.29 12.86 10.34
C LEU A 205 6.79 13.03 10.26
N THR A 206 7.44 13.14 11.42
CA THR A 206 8.89 13.39 11.51
C THR A 206 9.59 12.29 12.28
N HIS A 207 10.79 11.95 11.85
CA HIS A 207 11.71 11.10 12.61
C HIS A 207 13.11 11.72 12.57
N ALA A 208 13.70 11.95 13.74
CA ALA A 208 15.06 12.46 13.82
C ALA A 208 16.04 11.34 13.46
N SER A 209 16.84 11.54 12.42
CA SER A 209 17.84 10.56 12.02
C SER A 209 19.07 10.60 12.93
N PRO A 210 19.69 9.45 13.25
CA PRO A 210 20.97 9.42 13.92
C PRO A 210 22.08 10.15 13.12
N GLN A 211 23.10 10.65 13.83
CA GLN A 211 24.36 11.16 13.26
C GLN A 211 24.28 12.38 12.32
N GLY A 212 23.33 13.30 12.50
CA GLY A 212 23.32 14.58 11.78
C GLY A 212 22.86 14.50 10.32
N ALA A 213 22.31 13.36 9.89
CA ALA A 213 21.54 13.26 8.66
C ALA A 213 20.25 14.11 8.76
N ALA A 214 19.70 14.51 7.62
CA ALA A 214 18.43 15.23 7.57
C ALA A 214 17.31 14.37 8.17
N PRO A 215 16.35 14.97 8.92
CA PRO A 215 15.24 14.23 9.47
C PRO A 215 14.38 13.61 8.36
N ILE A 216 13.85 12.43 8.61
CA ILE A 216 12.85 11.82 7.74
C ILE A 216 11.54 12.56 7.93
N MET A 217 10.95 13.01 6.83
CA MET A 217 9.69 13.73 6.81
C MET A 217 8.74 13.08 5.82
N VAL A 218 7.55 12.69 6.28
CA VAL A 218 6.51 12.07 5.47
C VAL A 218 5.21 12.83 5.65
N VAL A 219 4.56 13.21 4.56
CA VAL A 219 3.26 13.89 4.62
C VAL A 219 2.21 12.95 5.22
N LEU A 220 1.45 13.43 6.20
CA LEU A 220 0.20 12.80 6.64
C LEU A 220 -0.96 13.51 5.94
N GLU A 221 -1.42 12.93 4.84
CA GLU A 221 -2.35 13.58 3.93
C GLU A 221 -3.80 13.33 4.35
N ASP A 222 -4.39 14.31 5.05
CA ASP A 222 -5.78 14.29 5.51
C ASP A 222 -6.67 15.40 4.88
N LEU A 223 -6.13 16.18 3.93
CA LEU A 223 -6.79 17.37 3.38
C LEU A 223 -7.05 17.30 1.88
N ASP A 224 -6.09 16.85 1.07
CA ASP A 224 -6.17 16.95 -0.39
C ASP A 224 -7.33 16.10 -0.95
N PRO A 225 -8.17 16.64 -1.84
CA PRO A 225 -9.29 15.89 -2.40
C PRO A 225 -8.88 14.69 -3.28
N PHE A 226 -7.66 14.68 -3.82
CA PHE A 226 -7.11 13.62 -4.66
C PHE A 226 -6.17 12.67 -3.87
N ARG A 227 -6.33 12.62 -2.54
CA ARG A 227 -5.57 11.71 -1.67
C ARG A 227 -6.02 10.25 -1.74
N ASP A 228 -7.24 9.98 -2.19
CA ASP A 228 -7.67 8.60 -2.43
C ASP A 228 -7.07 8.05 -3.72
N LEU A 229 -7.09 6.73 -3.86
CA LEU A 229 -6.43 6.05 -4.97
C LEU A 229 -7.20 6.15 -6.29
N ASP A 230 -8.53 6.25 -6.23
CA ASP A 230 -9.40 6.21 -7.41
C ASP A 230 -10.41 7.37 -7.48
N ASP A 231 -10.94 7.83 -6.34
CA ASP A 231 -12.05 8.79 -6.27
C ASP A 231 -11.69 10.13 -5.61
N HIS A 232 -12.49 11.15 -5.90
CA HIS A 232 -12.41 12.44 -5.22
C HIS A 232 -13.08 12.36 -3.84
N LEU A 233 -12.30 12.57 -2.75
CA LEU A 233 -12.80 12.54 -1.38
C LEU A 233 -12.88 13.94 -0.74
N PRO A 234 -13.99 14.33 -0.10
CA PRO A 234 -14.03 15.54 0.70
C PRO A 234 -12.90 15.58 1.74
N PRO A 235 -12.30 16.75 2.03
CA PRO A 235 -11.29 16.88 3.07
C PRO A 235 -11.80 16.39 4.43
N ALA A 236 -11.01 15.57 5.12
CA ALA A 236 -11.39 14.94 6.38
C ALA A 236 -10.20 15.00 7.35
N ARG A 237 -10.03 16.16 7.99
CA ARG A 237 -8.97 16.42 8.97
C ARG A 237 -9.04 15.41 10.11
N LEU A 238 -7.93 14.76 10.45
CA LEU A 238 -7.91 13.89 11.62
C LEU A 238 -8.00 14.69 12.92
N ASP A 239 -8.63 14.09 13.93
CA ASP A 239 -8.55 14.51 15.32
C ASP A 239 -7.09 14.60 15.79
N GLU A 240 -6.80 15.54 16.68
CA GLU A 240 -5.43 15.79 17.17
C GLU A 240 -4.82 14.58 17.90
N ASP A 241 -5.63 13.82 18.66
CA ASP A 241 -5.19 12.58 19.30
C ASP A 241 -4.80 11.50 18.28
N GLU A 242 -5.58 11.38 17.22
CA GLU A 242 -5.33 10.41 16.15
C GLU A 242 -4.04 10.76 15.39
N ALA A 243 -3.81 12.05 15.12
CA ALA A 243 -2.58 12.53 14.48
C ALA A 243 -1.34 12.30 15.36
N ARG A 244 -1.44 12.50 16.68
CA ARG A 244 -0.35 12.19 17.62
C ARG A 244 -0.02 10.70 17.62
N GLU A 245 -1.02 9.84 17.56
CA GLU A 245 -0.82 8.39 17.55
C GLU A 245 -0.17 7.92 16.24
N TRP A 246 -0.53 8.51 15.09
CA TRP A 246 0.19 8.30 13.83
C TRP A 246 1.68 8.68 13.94
N GLN A 247 1.98 9.83 14.53
CA GLN A 247 3.37 10.30 14.75
C GLN A 247 4.16 9.34 15.65
N ARG A 248 3.54 8.85 16.74
CA ARG A 248 4.18 7.88 17.63
C ARG A 248 4.48 6.56 16.92
N LEU A 249 3.48 5.98 16.25
CA LEU A 249 3.63 4.72 15.51
C LEU A 249 4.66 4.84 14.39
N PHE A 250 4.65 5.95 13.65
CA PHE A 250 5.62 6.20 12.59
C PHE A 250 7.06 6.26 13.11
N GLY A 251 7.31 7.00 14.19
CA GLY A 251 8.65 7.11 14.77
C GLY A 251 9.17 5.78 15.35
N GLU A 252 8.29 4.90 15.84
CA GLU A 252 8.64 3.54 16.26
C GLU A 252 8.84 2.59 15.07
N ALA A 253 8.02 2.71 14.02
CA ALA A 253 8.15 1.92 12.80
C ALA A 253 9.45 2.23 12.05
N VAL A 254 9.83 3.51 11.94
CA VAL A 254 11.10 3.91 11.30
C VAL A 254 12.30 3.29 12.03
N ARG A 255 12.32 3.31 13.37
CA ARG A 255 13.38 2.64 14.15
C ARG A 255 13.47 1.15 13.89
N ILE A 256 12.35 0.48 13.62
CA ILE A 256 12.32 -0.93 13.24
C ILE A 256 12.91 -1.15 11.85
N LEU A 257 12.77 -0.17 10.94
CA LEU A 257 13.28 -0.24 9.57
C LEU A 257 14.77 0.16 9.47
N GLU A 258 15.27 0.94 10.43
CA GLU A 258 16.67 1.33 10.58
C GLU A 258 17.54 0.14 11.05
N SER A 259 17.63 -0.93 10.25
CA SER A 259 18.56 -2.03 10.49
C SER A 259 19.87 -1.82 9.70
N PRO A 260 21.04 -1.78 10.36
CA PRO A 260 22.33 -1.70 9.67
C PRO A 260 22.54 -2.86 8.68
N GLY A 261 23.15 -2.60 7.52
CA GLY A 261 23.51 -3.64 6.56
C GLY A 261 23.49 -3.19 5.10
N THR A 262 23.85 -4.11 4.20
CA THR A 262 23.78 -3.89 2.75
C THR A 262 22.32 -3.83 2.28
N PRO A 263 21.97 -2.95 1.33
CA PRO A 263 20.65 -2.92 0.70
C PRO A 263 20.24 -4.31 0.19
N GLY A 264 18.96 -4.64 0.32
CA GLY A 264 18.44 -5.94 -0.06
C GLY A 264 16.92 -5.97 -0.08
N PRO A 265 16.32 -7.08 -0.53
CA PRO A 265 14.86 -7.22 -0.52
C PRO A 265 14.30 -7.05 0.89
N GLY A 266 13.27 -6.22 1.04
CA GLY A 266 12.62 -5.95 2.33
C GLY A 266 13.27 -4.85 3.16
N ARG A 267 14.48 -4.42 2.83
CA ARG A 267 15.10 -3.21 3.37
C ARG A 267 14.66 -2.02 2.54
N VAL A 268 14.06 -1.05 3.20
CA VAL A 268 13.49 0.15 2.57
C VAL A 268 14.00 1.38 3.28
N ASP A 269 14.23 2.45 2.54
CA ASP A 269 14.50 3.77 3.09
C ASP A 269 13.16 4.48 3.31
N PRO A 270 12.74 4.75 4.56
CA PRO A 270 11.49 5.44 4.84
C PRO A 270 11.45 6.86 4.26
N ALA A 271 12.58 7.48 3.96
CA ALA A 271 12.65 8.80 3.30
C ALA A 271 12.13 8.78 1.84
N THR A 272 11.97 7.59 1.25
CA THR A 272 11.38 7.44 -0.09
C THR A 272 9.84 7.48 -0.07
N ILE A 273 9.22 7.42 1.12
CA ILE A 273 7.78 7.53 1.28
C ILE A 273 7.40 9.01 1.17
N ARG A 274 6.50 9.33 0.25
CA ARG A 274 6.09 10.72 -0.01
C ARG A 274 4.89 11.15 0.83
N ALA A 275 3.90 10.27 0.95
CA ALA A 275 2.72 10.54 1.75
C ALA A 275 2.08 9.26 2.30
N ILE A 276 1.57 9.34 3.53
CA ILE A 276 0.65 8.38 4.12
C ILE A 276 -0.73 9.04 4.17
N VAL A 277 -1.71 8.37 3.56
CA VAL A 277 -3.12 8.76 3.55
C VAL A 277 -3.84 7.90 4.60
N PRO A 278 -4.28 8.46 5.73
CA PRO A 278 -5.04 7.72 6.72
C PRO A 278 -6.35 7.20 6.13
N PHE A 279 -6.58 5.90 6.22
CA PHE A 279 -7.86 5.30 5.86
C PHE A 279 -8.68 5.01 7.11
N GLY A 280 -9.88 5.58 7.15
CA GLY A 280 -10.77 5.39 8.28
C GLY A 280 -10.39 6.31 9.44
N ARG A 281 -9.99 5.73 10.58
CA ARG A 281 -10.43 6.23 11.89
C ARG A 281 -9.98 7.63 12.27
N THR A 282 -10.89 8.34 12.93
CA THR A 282 -10.76 9.73 13.41
C THR A 282 -11.00 9.82 14.91
N ALA A 283 -10.58 8.80 15.66
CA ALA A 283 -10.54 8.78 17.12
C ALA A 283 -9.66 7.61 17.55
N ALA A 284 -8.95 7.76 18.67
CA ALA A 284 -8.02 6.74 19.16
C ALA A 284 -8.72 5.47 19.68
N SER A 285 -9.98 5.58 20.11
CA SER A 285 -10.79 4.50 20.69
C SER A 285 -11.95 4.05 19.78
N PRO A 286 -12.32 2.75 19.74
CA PRO A 286 -11.70 1.58 20.43
C PRO A 286 -10.28 1.28 19.91
N PRO A 287 -9.43 0.41 20.46
CA PRO A 287 -8.12 0.16 19.84
C PRO A 287 -8.25 -0.54 18.45
N PRO A 288 -7.40 -0.21 17.46
CA PRO A 288 -7.35 -0.94 16.19
C PRO A 288 -6.74 -2.35 16.37
N PRO A 289 -6.93 -3.26 15.41
CA PRO A 289 -6.26 -4.56 15.43
C PRO A 289 -4.73 -4.41 15.31
N SER A 290 -4.00 -5.42 15.78
CA SER A 290 -2.54 -5.45 15.78
C SER A 290 -1.90 -5.60 14.40
N PHE A 291 -2.70 -5.91 13.38
CA PHE A 291 -2.35 -5.98 11.97
C PHE A 291 -3.11 -4.92 11.16
N VAL A 292 -2.60 -4.58 9.97
CA VAL A 292 -3.29 -3.66 9.06
C VAL A 292 -4.41 -4.40 8.32
N GLN A 293 -5.66 -3.95 8.50
CA GLN A 293 -6.81 -4.51 7.80
C GLN A 293 -6.92 -4.02 6.36
N VAL A 294 -6.53 -2.76 6.12
CA VAL A 294 -6.62 -2.10 4.82
C VAL A 294 -5.34 -1.30 4.59
N SER A 295 -4.64 -1.64 3.52
CA SER A 295 -3.63 -0.79 2.90
C SER A 295 -3.72 -0.92 1.39
N ALA A 296 -3.35 0.15 0.69
CA ALA A 296 -3.31 0.15 -0.76
C ALA A 296 -2.40 1.25 -1.31
N SER A 297 -1.88 1.02 -2.51
CA SER A 297 -1.10 1.96 -3.29
C SER A 297 -1.60 1.96 -4.73
N SER A 298 -1.43 3.09 -5.42
CA SER A 298 -1.74 3.23 -6.84
C SER A 298 -0.49 3.67 -7.60
N GLY A 299 -0.33 3.17 -8.83
CA GLY A 299 0.75 3.61 -9.71
C GLY A 299 0.63 5.08 -10.10
N ASP A 300 -0.60 5.60 -10.20
CA ASP A 300 -0.84 7.01 -10.51
C ASP A 300 -0.36 7.95 -9.38
N SER A 301 -0.38 7.46 -8.14
CA SER A 301 -0.01 8.18 -6.92
C SER A 301 1.32 7.67 -6.34
N PHE A 302 2.34 7.53 -7.19
CA PHE A 302 3.66 7.01 -6.80
C PHE A 302 4.20 7.59 -5.48
N GLY A 303 4.59 6.71 -4.56
CA GLY A 303 5.12 7.07 -3.24
C GLY A 303 4.06 7.47 -2.20
N GLY A 304 2.78 7.51 -2.60
CA GLY A 304 1.64 7.63 -1.71
C GLY A 304 1.07 6.27 -1.33
N MET A 305 0.70 6.12 -0.06
CA MET A 305 0.12 4.89 0.46
C MET A 305 -1.06 5.18 1.36
N LEU A 306 -2.18 4.53 1.08
CA LEU A 306 -3.39 4.58 1.89
C LEU A 306 -3.32 3.48 2.94
N ILE A 307 -3.43 3.83 4.23
CA ILE A 307 -3.24 2.89 5.33
C ILE A 307 -4.27 3.13 6.43
N ALA A 308 -4.98 2.07 6.82
CA ALA A 308 -5.71 2.05 8.08
C ALA A 308 -4.74 1.86 9.24
N ARG A 309 -4.78 2.78 10.22
CA ARG A 309 -3.82 2.78 11.34
C ARG A 309 -3.83 1.44 12.10
N PRO A 310 -2.70 0.72 12.17
CA PRO A 310 -2.59 -0.47 13.03
C PRO A 310 -2.40 -0.09 14.50
N SER A 311 -2.58 -1.03 15.43
CA SER A 311 -2.25 -0.78 16.85
C SER A 311 -0.79 -1.05 17.22
N SER A 312 0.03 -1.54 16.28
CA SER A 312 1.44 -1.82 16.55
C SER A 312 2.38 -1.15 15.54
N PRO A 313 3.53 -0.61 15.97
CA PRO A 313 4.54 -0.05 15.08
C PRO A 313 5.13 -1.08 14.14
N LEU A 314 5.24 -2.33 14.58
CA LEU A 314 5.76 -3.43 13.76
C LEU A 314 4.84 -3.74 12.59
N ALA A 315 3.52 -3.72 12.80
CA ALA A 315 2.58 -3.87 11.69
C ALA A 315 2.61 -2.67 10.74
N LEU A 316 2.82 -1.45 11.25
CA LEU A 316 3.06 -0.30 10.40
C LEU A 316 4.34 -0.49 9.58
N ALA A 317 5.46 -0.88 10.19
CA ALA A 317 6.73 -1.14 9.51
C ALA A 317 6.60 -2.19 8.39
N GLU A 318 5.95 -3.34 8.65
CA GLU A 318 5.65 -4.34 7.62
C GLU A 318 4.83 -3.74 6.46
N THR A 319 3.84 -2.92 6.78
CA THR A 319 2.96 -2.27 5.80
C THR A 319 3.72 -1.24 4.95
N LEU A 320 4.61 -0.43 5.56
CA LEU A 320 5.45 0.51 4.81
C LEU A 320 6.34 -0.22 3.80
N VAL A 321 6.94 -1.36 4.19
CA VAL A 321 7.70 -2.22 3.27
C VAL A 321 6.80 -2.74 2.15
N HIS A 322 5.60 -3.23 2.49
CA HIS A 322 4.65 -3.77 1.53
C HIS A 322 4.25 -2.72 0.47
N GLU A 323 3.80 -1.55 0.91
CA GLU A 323 3.29 -0.50 0.04
C GLU A 323 4.39 0.16 -0.80
N LEU A 324 5.60 0.30 -0.26
CA LEU A 324 6.73 0.80 -1.05
C LEU A 324 7.12 -0.19 -2.17
N GLN A 325 7.02 -1.50 -1.93
CA GLN A 325 7.25 -2.48 -2.99
C GLN A 325 6.18 -2.39 -4.09
N HIS A 326 4.92 -2.12 -3.75
CA HIS A 326 3.90 -1.79 -4.74
C HIS A 326 4.26 -0.54 -5.55
N SER A 327 4.69 0.53 -4.89
CA SER A 327 5.13 1.76 -5.57
C SER A 327 6.29 1.51 -6.54
N LYS A 328 7.31 0.74 -6.13
CA LYS A 328 8.44 0.38 -7.00
C LYS A 328 8.01 -0.43 -8.22
N LEU A 329 7.16 -1.44 -8.03
CA LEU A 329 6.69 -2.26 -9.14
C LEU A 329 5.80 -1.44 -10.09
N ALA A 330 4.96 -0.55 -9.57
CA ALA A 330 4.12 0.31 -10.40
C ALA A 330 4.98 1.20 -11.31
N ALA A 331 6.03 1.83 -10.78
CA ALA A 331 6.98 2.60 -11.58
C ALA A 331 7.71 1.73 -12.62
N LEU A 332 8.06 0.48 -12.28
CA LEU A 332 8.61 -0.46 -13.25
C LEU A 332 7.62 -0.81 -14.37
N LEU A 333 6.33 -0.99 -14.06
CA LEU A 333 5.28 -1.26 -15.04
C LEU A 333 5.03 -0.08 -15.99
N HIS A 334 5.32 1.16 -15.54
CA HIS A 334 5.30 2.34 -16.41
C HIS A 334 6.48 2.36 -17.39
N LEU A 335 7.62 1.79 -17.01
CA LEU A 335 8.82 1.74 -17.85
C LEU A 335 8.84 0.51 -18.78
N PHE A 336 8.29 -0.61 -18.33
CA PHE A 336 8.34 -1.88 -19.03
C PHE A 336 6.97 -2.59 -19.01
N PRO A 337 6.44 -3.02 -20.17
CA PRO A 337 5.32 -3.95 -20.17
C PRO A 337 5.82 -5.31 -19.66
N LEU A 338 5.51 -5.68 -18.41
CA LEU A 338 6.03 -6.92 -17.81
C LEU A 338 5.17 -8.16 -18.14
N LEU A 339 3.89 -7.99 -18.47
CA LEU A 339 3.02 -9.11 -18.78
C LEU A 339 1.81 -8.68 -19.62
N GLU A 340 1.23 -9.66 -20.32
CA GLU A 340 0.00 -9.50 -21.08
C GLU A 340 -1.19 -10.01 -20.26
N ASP A 341 -1.88 -9.09 -19.58
CA ASP A 341 -3.03 -9.42 -18.73
C ASP A 341 -4.34 -9.32 -19.53
N ASP A 342 -5.13 -10.39 -19.57
CA ASP A 342 -6.50 -10.33 -20.08
C ASP A 342 -7.52 -9.91 -19.02
N ARG A 343 -7.04 -9.51 -17.84
CA ARG A 343 -7.82 -9.00 -16.70
C ARG A 343 -8.78 -10.01 -16.09
N ASN A 344 -8.71 -11.27 -16.50
CA ASN A 344 -9.58 -12.31 -15.97
C ASN A 344 -9.10 -12.80 -14.60
N GLU A 345 -9.98 -12.74 -13.61
CA GLU A 345 -9.72 -13.15 -12.24
C GLU A 345 -9.82 -14.67 -12.07
N ARG A 346 -8.69 -15.37 -12.23
CA ARG A 346 -8.67 -16.85 -12.27
C ARG A 346 -7.56 -17.48 -11.44
N TYR A 347 -6.70 -16.67 -10.84
CA TYR A 347 -5.52 -17.18 -10.16
C TYR A 347 -5.66 -17.08 -8.65
N TYR A 348 -5.16 -18.10 -7.96
CA TYR A 348 -5.07 -18.12 -6.51
C TYR A 348 -3.97 -17.16 -6.01
N ALA A 349 -4.34 -16.25 -5.11
CA ALA A 349 -3.42 -15.38 -4.38
C ALA A 349 -3.38 -15.81 -2.90
N PRO A 350 -2.22 -16.18 -2.33
CA PRO A 350 -2.13 -16.73 -0.97
C PRO A 350 -2.42 -15.78 0.20
N TRP A 351 -2.81 -14.55 -0.09
CA TRP A 351 -3.04 -13.46 0.86
C TRP A 351 -4.39 -12.76 0.60
N ARG A 352 -5.23 -13.33 -0.27
CA ARG A 352 -6.54 -12.80 -0.62
C ARG A 352 -7.59 -13.90 -0.73
N ALA A 353 -8.81 -13.52 -0.38
CA ALA A 353 -10.00 -14.35 -0.53
C ALA A 353 -10.43 -14.52 -2.00
N ASP A 354 -10.34 -13.48 -2.81
CA ASP A 354 -10.77 -13.48 -4.21
C ASP A 354 -9.70 -14.03 -5.18
N PRO A 355 -10.11 -14.64 -6.31
CA PRO A 355 -9.21 -14.89 -7.44
C PRO A 355 -8.69 -13.58 -8.02
N ARG A 356 -7.46 -13.60 -8.53
CA ARG A 356 -6.79 -12.42 -9.10
C ARG A 356 -6.51 -12.60 -10.58
N HIS A 357 -6.42 -11.47 -11.28
CA HIS A 357 -5.81 -11.38 -12.60
C HIS A 357 -4.27 -11.35 -12.49
N LEU A 358 -3.55 -11.47 -13.61
CA LEU A 358 -2.09 -11.66 -13.58
C LEU A 358 -1.33 -10.45 -13.04
N THR A 359 -1.73 -9.22 -13.40
CA THR A 359 -1.11 -8.01 -12.84
C THR A 359 -1.26 -7.98 -11.31
N GLY A 360 -2.43 -8.35 -10.78
CA GLY A 360 -2.67 -8.41 -9.34
C GLY A 360 -1.78 -9.45 -8.64
N LEU A 361 -1.54 -10.60 -9.27
CA LEU A 361 -0.59 -11.59 -8.76
C LEU A 361 0.85 -11.09 -8.75
N LEU A 362 1.29 -10.41 -9.82
CA LEU A 362 2.65 -9.87 -9.91
C LEU A 362 2.88 -8.83 -8.80
N HIS A 363 1.91 -7.93 -8.59
CA HIS A 363 1.94 -6.97 -7.49
C HIS A 363 2.14 -7.66 -6.14
N GLY A 364 1.29 -8.64 -5.81
CA GLY A 364 1.43 -9.34 -4.53
C GLY A 364 2.72 -10.15 -4.42
N ALA A 365 3.16 -10.83 -5.49
CA ALA A 365 4.42 -11.59 -5.47
C ALA A 365 5.63 -10.71 -5.19
N TYR A 366 5.68 -9.52 -5.80
CA TYR A 366 6.76 -8.55 -5.58
C TYR A 366 6.72 -7.98 -4.16
N ALA A 367 5.55 -7.52 -3.70
CA ALA A 367 5.37 -6.96 -2.37
C ALA A 367 5.69 -7.97 -1.26
N PHE A 368 5.14 -9.18 -1.32
CA PHE A 368 5.40 -10.21 -0.30
C PHE A 368 6.81 -10.83 -0.38
N THR A 369 7.54 -10.67 -1.49
CA THR A 369 8.98 -10.94 -1.51
C THR A 369 9.72 -9.92 -0.65
N GLY A 370 9.35 -8.64 -0.73
CA GLY A 370 9.86 -7.61 0.19
C GLY A 370 9.51 -7.90 1.64
N VAL A 371 8.25 -8.24 1.93
CA VAL A 371 7.82 -8.59 3.31
C VAL A 371 8.57 -9.83 3.83
N ALA A 372 8.80 -10.85 3.00
CA ALA A 372 9.62 -12.00 3.38
C ALA A 372 11.06 -11.58 3.73
N GLY A 373 11.67 -10.67 2.95
CA GLY A 373 12.98 -10.10 3.26
C GLY A 373 13.02 -9.32 4.58
N PHE A 374 11.97 -8.53 4.86
CA PHE A 374 11.83 -7.83 6.14
C PHE A 374 11.81 -8.81 7.32
N TRP A 375 11.00 -9.88 7.25
CA TRP A 375 10.94 -10.88 8.32
C TRP A 375 12.21 -11.75 8.41
N ARG A 376 12.93 -11.96 7.31
CA ARG A 376 14.24 -12.61 7.31
C ARG A 376 15.27 -11.83 8.12
N ASP A 377 15.35 -10.51 7.90
CA ASP A 377 16.25 -9.65 8.66
C ASP A 377 15.87 -9.64 10.15
N ARG A 378 14.57 -9.53 10.45
CA ARG A 378 14.09 -9.59 11.84
C ARG A 378 14.38 -10.92 12.53
N LEU A 379 14.33 -12.04 11.80
CA LEU A 379 14.71 -13.34 12.35
C LEU A 379 16.20 -13.35 12.71
N ALA A 380 17.05 -12.83 11.81
CA ALA A 380 18.48 -12.73 12.07
C ALA A 380 18.81 -11.78 13.24
N ASP A 381 18.05 -10.69 13.40
CA ASP A 381 18.18 -9.77 14.54
C ASP A 381 17.78 -10.47 15.84
N ALA A 382 16.60 -11.09 15.87
CA ALA A 382 16.11 -11.80 17.05
C ALA A 382 17.04 -12.94 17.50
N GLN A 383 17.62 -13.70 16.56
CA GLN A 383 18.58 -14.76 16.86
C GLN A 383 19.90 -14.24 17.45
N ARG A 384 20.34 -13.04 17.05
CA ARG A 384 21.54 -12.41 17.60
C ARG A 384 21.31 -11.90 19.01
N ASP A 385 20.13 -11.33 19.27
CA ASP A 385 19.74 -10.85 20.59
C ASP A 385 19.60 -12.02 21.58
N ASP A 386 18.99 -13.12 21.14
CA ASP A 386 18.85 -14.38 21.89
C ASP A 386 20.22 -14.95 22.30
N ALA A 387 21.14 -15.06 21.34
CA ALA A 387 22.49 -15.56 21.59
C ALA A 387 23.32 -14.68 22.53
N GLN A 388 23.03 -13.37 22.62
CA GLN A 388 23.70 -12.45 23.55
C GLN A 388 23.05 -12.44 24.95
N GLY A 389 21.76 -12.77 25.06
CA GLY A 389 21.03 -12.86 26.33
C GLY A 389 21.45 -14.05 27.19
N ASP A 390 21.74 -15.20 26.57
CA ASP A 390 22.18 -16.43 27.25
C ASP A 390 23.54 -16.28 27.98
N ASP A 391 24.40 -15.35 27.53
CA ASP A 391 25.68 -15.07 28.19
C ASP A 391 25.52 -14.26 29.50
N ALA A 392 24.34 -13.68 29.76
CA ALA A 392 24.13 -12.70 30.84
C ALA A 392 23.23 -13.17 32.00
N GLN A 393 22.44 -14.26 31.87
CA GLN A 393 21.48 -14.68 32.91
C GLN A 393 21.50 -16.18 33.21
N GLY A 394 21.87 -16.50 34.46
CA GLY A 394 21.71 -17.83 35.04
C GLY A 394 20.25 -18.17 35.32
N ALA A 395 19.85 -19.35 34.85
CA ALA A 395 18.72 -20.19 35.23
C ALA A 395 17.69 -19.64 36.26
N ASP A 396 16.63 -19.01 35.77
CA ASP A 396 15.30 -19.03 36.42
C ASP A 396 14.22 -19.17 35.34
N ALA A 397 13.94 -20.42 34.96
CA ALA A 397 13.13 -20.80 33.80
C ALA A 397 11.64 -21.00 34.15
N HIS A 398 10.87 -19.92 34.42
CA HIS A 398 9.42 -20.04 34.58
C HIS A 398 8.57 -18.90 33.98
N SER A 399 9.15 -17.98 33.20
CA SER A 399 8.42 -17.02 32.35
C SER A 399 8.75 -17.25 30.87
N ALA A 400 7.78 -17.05 29.98
CA ALA A 400 8.01 -17.10 28.53
C ALA A 400 9.15 -16.13 28.17
N ASP A 401 10.22 -16.67 27.57
CA ASP A 401 11.38 -15.90 27.16
C ASP A 401 11.01 -14.99 25.98
N PRO A 402 11.04 -13.65 26.13
CA PRO A 402 10.67 -12.72 25.07
C PRO A 402 11.54 -12.84 23.81
N SER A 403 12.80 -13.29 23.91
CA SER A 403 13.67 -13.50 22.75
C SER A 403 13.23 -14.71 21.94
N ALA A 404 12.94 -15.83 22.61
CA ALA A 404 12.44 -17.04 21.98
C ALA A 404 11.10 -16.80 21.24
N GLU A 405 10.18 -16.02 21.82
CA GLU A 405 8.93 -15.64 21.15
C GLU A 405 9.19 -14.79 19.89
N ALA A 406 10.12 -13.84 19.95
CA ALA A 406 10.49 -13.01 18.81
C ALA A 406 11.09 -13.84 17.66
N VAL A 407 11.95 -14.81 17.96
CA VAL A 407 12.54 -15.75 17.00
C VAL A 407 11.47 -16.62 16.35
N GLU A 408 10.58 -17.23 17.15
CA GLU A 408 9.47 -18.05 16.65
C GLU A 408 8.52 -17.26 15.74
N ARG A 409 8.16 -16.03 16.13
CA ARG A 409 7.25 -15.16 15.38
C ARG A 409 7.87 -14.69 14.07
N ALA A 410 9.13 -14.24 14.10
CA ALA A 410 9.84 -13.82 12.89
C ALA A 410 10.07 -15.00 11.94
N GLY A 411 10.47 -16.15 12.49
CA GLY A 411 10.62 -17.40 11.74
C GLY A 411 9.32 -17.83 11.06
N TYR A 412 8.17 -17.67 11.74
CA TYR A 412 6.86 -18.00 11.19
C TYR A 412 6.51 -17.14 9.98
N PHE A 413 6.60 -15.81 10.10
CA PHE A 413 6.27 -14.92 8.99
C PHE A 413 7.26 -15.02 7.83
N PHE A 414 8.57 -15.16 8.11
CA PHE A 414 9.55 -15.40 7.06
C PHE A 414 9.23 -16.69 6.29
N ALA A 415 8.97 -17.79 7.01
CA ALA A 415 8.60 -19.06 6.41
C ALA A 415 7.30 -18.98 5.60
N LEU A 416 6.27 -18.34 6.13
CA LEU A 416 4.97 -18.20 5.47
C LEU A 416 5.11 -17.38 4.18
N ARG A 417 5.69 -16.19 4.26
CA ARG A 417 5.75 -15.26 3.12
C ARG A 417 6.67 -15.76 2.01
N ARG A 418 7.78 -16.43 2.32
CA ARG A 418 8.65 -17.04 1.29
C ARG A 418 7.96 -18.20 0.56
N LEU A 419 7.18 -19.03 1.28
CA LEU A 419 6.40 -20.12 0.68
C LEU A 419 5.28 -19.59 -0.23
N GLN A 420 4.50 -18.62 0.27
CA GLN A 420 3.41 -17.99 -0.46
C GLN A 420 3.91 -17.28 -1.73
N SER A 421 4.92 -16.42 -1.59
CA SER A 421 5.49 -15.67 -2.72
C SER A 421 6.06 -16.60 -3.78
N ARG A 422 6.76 -17.68 -3.37
CA ARG A 422 7.33 -18.64 -4.33
C ARG A 422 6.27 -19.38 -5.13
N LEU A 423 5.16 -19.75 -4.48
CA LEU A 423 4.02 -20.36 -5.16
C LEU A 423 3.48 -19.42 -6.25
N THR A 424 3.27 -18.15 -5.93
CA THR A 424 2.76 -17.15 -6.87
C THR A 424 3.75 -16.90 -8.02
N VAL A 425 5.05 -16.77 -7.71
CA VAL A 425 6.12 -16.64 -8.72
C VAL A 425 6.14 -17.84 -9.67
N ARG A 426 5.94 -19.07 -9.15
CA ARG A 426 5.81 -20.26 -10.01
C ARG A 426 4.61 -20.13 -10.95
N THR A 427 3.45 -19.74 -10.43
CA THR A 427 2.23 -19.54 -11.22
C THR A 427 2.45 -18.54 -12.35
N LEU A 428 3.10 -17.40 -12.06
CA LEU A 428 3.46 -16.38 -13.06
C LEU A 428 4.36 -16.96 -14.16
N LEU A 429 5.43 -17.68 -13.81
CA LEU A 429 6.34 -18.30 -14.78
C LEU A 429 5.64 -19.32 -15.69
N THR A 430 4.68 -20.08 -15.14
CA THR A 430 3.93 -21.10 -15.88
C THR A 430 2.72 -20.54 -16.65
N SER A 431 2.35 -19.27 -16.44
CA SER A 431 1.19 -18.66 -17.09
C SER A 431 1.32 -18.55 -18.62
N GLY A 432 2.56 -18.50 -19.13
CA GLY A 432 2.84 -18.26 -20.55
C GLY A 432 2.60 -16.83 -21.03
N ARG A 433 2.41 -15.86 -20.11
CA ARG A 433 1.96 -14.49 -20.43
C ARG A 433 2.94 -13.38 -20.00
N LEU A 434 4.18 -13.75 -19.66
CA LEU A 434 5.24 -12.80 -19.32
C LEU A 434 5.95 -12.33 -20.58
N THR A 435 6.25 -11.03 -20.66
CA THR A 435 7.16 -10.47 -21.66
C THR A 435 8.61 -10.88 -21.40
N VAL A 436 9.57 -10.42 -22.22
CA VAL A 436 11.00 -10.70 -22.01
C VAL A 436 11.47 -10.13 -20.67
N GLU A 437 11.13 -8.87 -20.40
CA GLU A 437 11.45 -8.14 -19.17
C GLU A 437 10.72 -8.75 -17.98
N GLY A 438 9.44 -9.08 -18.14
CA GLY A 438 8.66 -9.78 -17.11
C GLY A 438 9.26 -11.12 -16.72
N ARG A 439 9.68 -11.93 -17.70
CA ARG A 439 10.34 -13.20 -17.46
C ARG A 439 11.66 -13.00 -16.74
N ALA A 440 12.46 -12.00 -17.13
CA ALA A 440 13.71 -11.67 -16.46
C ALA A 440 13.47 -11.28 -14.99
N LEU A 441 12.47 -10.44 -14.73
CA LEU A 441 12.08 -10.02 -13.38
C LEU A 441 11.63 -11.20 -12.52
N VAL A 442 10.62 -11.95 -12.99
CA VAL A 442 10.03 -13.06 -12.22
C VAL A 442 11.04 -14.20 -12.02
N THR A 443 11.95 -14.43 -12.96
CA THR A 443 13.02 -15.43 -12.80
C THR A 443 14.01 -15.05 -11.71
N ARG A 444 14.35 -13.75 -11.58
CA ARG A 444 15.24 -13.28 -10.50
C ARG A 444 14.56 -13.34 -9.14
N LEU A 445 13.27 -12.97 -9.04
CA LEU A 445 12.47 -13.19 -7.84
C LEU A 445 12.45 -14.69 -7.45
N ALA A 446 12.29 -15.59 -8.42
CA ALA A 446 12.33 -17.03 -8.18
C ALA A 446 13.67 -17.46 -7.57
N ARG A 447 14.80 -16.96 -8.10
CA ARG A 447 16.14 -17.26 -7.56
C ARG A 447 16.32 -16.77 -6.14
N THR A 448 15.87 -15.54 -5.83
CA THR A 448 15.89 -14.99 -4.46
C THR A 448 15.13 -15.92 -3.51
N LEU A 449 13.89 -16.25 -3.85
CA LEU A 449 13.00 -17.08 -3.03
C LEU A 449 13.50 -18.53 -2.92
N ASP A 450 14.08 -19.09 -3.99
CA ASP A 450 14.69 -20.43 -3.96
C ASP A 450 15.90 -20.46 -3.03
N GLY A 451 16.70 -19.39 -2.99
CA GLY A 451 17.77 -19.20 -1.99
C GLY A 451 17.21 -19.22 -0.58
N TRP A 452 16.22 -18.36 -0.31
CA TRP A 452 15.61 -18.23 1.01
C TRP A 452 14.86 -19.46 1.48
N LEU A 453 14.30 -20.28 0.59
CA LEU A 453 13.64 -21.53 0.97
C LEU A 453 14.60 -22.57 1.58
N ARG A 454 15.92 -22.41 1.36
CA ARG A 454 16.96 -23.26 1.95
C ARG A 454 17.47 -22.72 3.30
N GLU A 455 17.08 -21.52 3.68
CA GLU A 455 17.50 -20.94 4.96
C GLU A 455 16.70 -21.55 6.12
N ASP A 456 17.42 -21.88 7.19
CA ASP A 456 16.84 -22.47 8.39
C ASP A 456 15.93 -21.49 9.12
N VAL A 457 14.88 -22.04 9.71
CA VAL A 457 13.94 -21.34 10.60
C VAL A 457 13.56 -22.33 11.71
N PRO A 458 13.05 -21.85 12.85
CA PRO A 458 12.57 -22.74 13.90
C PRO A 458 11.58 -23.79 13.36
N PRO A 459 11.75 -25.09 13.66
CA PRO A 459 10.91 -26.15 13.10
C PRO A 459 9.42 -25.98 13.41
N ALA A 460 9.09 -25.51 14.61
CA ALA A 460 7.70 -25.25 15.01
C ALA A 460 7.09 -24.12 14.19
N ALA A 461 7.82 -23.00 14.02
CA ALA A 461 7.43 -21.90 13.15
C ALA A 461 7.20 -22.35 11.70
N LEU A 462 8.08 -23.20 11.14
CA LEU A 462 7.93 -23.75 9.79
C LEU A 462 6.68 -24.63 9.67
N ALA A 463 6.42 -25.48 10.67
CA ALA A 463 5.23 -26.31 10.70
C ALA A 463 3.96 -25.45 10.70
N ARG A 464 3.87 -24.45 11.58
CA ARG A 464 2.74 -23.49 11.62
C ARG A 464 2.58 -22.75 10.30
N ALA A 465 3.66 -22.28 9.69
CA ALA A 465 3.62 -21.57 8.41
C ALA A 465 3.09 -22.45 7.25
N ARG A 466 3.51 -23.73 7.20
CA ARG A 466 2.99 -24.70 6.22
C ARG A 466 1.52 -24.99 6.44
N THR A 467 1.11 -25.15 7.70
CA THR A 467 -0.30 -25.36 8.08
C THR A 467 -1.16 -24.17 7.69
N ALA A 468 -0.75 -22.94 8.02
CA ALA A 468 -1.48 -21.72 7.66
C ALA A 468 -1.61 -21.57 6.12
N ALA A 469 -0.54 -21.80 5.37
CA ALA A 469 -0.59 -21.77 3.90
C ALA A 469 -1.53 -22.84 3.32
N ALA A 470 -1.53 -24.06 3.89
CA ALA A 470 -2.43 -25.12 3.48
C ALA A 470 -3.90 -24.80 3.80
N LEU A 471 -4.18 -24.24 4.99
CA LEU A 471 -5.51 -23.82 5.42
C LEU A 471 -6.09 -22.78 4.47
N HIS A 472 -5.36 -21.66 4.25
CA HIS A 472 -5.82 -20.61 3.37
C HIS A 472 -6.11 -21.16 1.97
N ARG A 473 -5.22 -22.00 1.42
CA ARG A 473 -5.43 -22.55 0.07
C ARG A 473 -6.64 -23.48 0.02
N THR A 474 -6.83 -24.31 1.04
CA THR A 474 -7.92 -25.27 1.11
C THR A 474 -9.26 -24.54 1.22
N GLU A 475 -9.37 -23.58 2.13
CA GLU A 475 -10.55 -22.74 2.30
C GLU A 475 -10.83 -21.90 1.05
N TRP A 476 -9.80 -21.31 0.44
CA TRP A 476 -9.95 -20.56 -0.81
C TRP A 476 -10.58 -21.41 -1.91
N ARG A 477 -10.19 -22.68 -2.04
CA ARG A 477 -10.79 -23.58 -3.03
C ARG A 477 -12.24 -23.90 -2.69
N LEU A 478 -12.54 -24.24 -1.43
CA LEU A 478 -13.91 -24.53 -0.98
C LEU A 478 -14.86 -23.35 -1.24
N ARG A 479 -14.37 -22.11 -1.05
CA ARG A 479 -15.16 -20.89 -1.23
C ARG A 479 -15.22 -20.38 -2.67
N ASN A 480 -14.24 -20.69 -3.52
CA ASN A 480 -14.18 -20.14 -4.88
C ASN A 480 -14.44 -21.14 -5.99
N VAL A 481 -14.16 -22.42 -5.81
CA VAL A 481 -14.09 -23.41 -6.88
C VAL A 481 -15.31 -24.33 -6.83
N VAL A 482 -15.88 -24.61 -8.00
CA VAL A 482 -16.91 -25.64 -8.19
C VAL A 482 -16.22 -26.96 -8.56
N PRO A 483 -16.65 -28.11 -8.00
CA PRO A 483 -16.20 -29.42 -8.44
C PRO A 483 -16.34 -29.58 -9.95
N ALA A 484 -15.27 -30.01 -10.62
CA ALA A 484 -15.30 -30.21 -12.07
C ALA A 484 -15.78 -31.63 -12.40
N PRO A 485 -16.73 -31.82 -13.33
CA PRO A 485 -17.05 -33.15 -13.84
C PRO A 485 -15.82 -33.74 -14.55
N ALA A 486 -15.65 -35.07 -14.46
CA ALA A 486 -14.47 -35.78 -14.95
C ALA A 486 -14.11 -35.54 -16.44
N ALA A 487 -15.03 -35.02 -17.25
CA ALA A 487 -14.90 -34.83 -18.70
C ALA A 487 -14.98 -33.36 -19.18
N GLY A 488 -14.72 -32.37 -18.31
CA GLY A 488 -14.77 -30.94 -18.66
C GLY A 488 -13.44 -30.35 -19.19
N PRO A 489 -13.48 -29.15 -19.81
CA PRO A 489 -12.26 -28.45 -20.24
C PRO A 489 -11.31 -28.17 -19.08
N SER A 490 -10.00 -28.18 -19.35
CA SER A 490 -8.95 -27.98 -18.35
C SER A 490 -8.98 -26.55 -17.78
N GLY A 491 -9.50 -26.37 -16.57
CA GLY A 491 -9.48 -25.09 -15.86
C GLY A 491 -10.30 -25.12 -14.58
N LEU A 492 -10.01 -24.22 -13.63
CA LEU A 492 -10.86 -24.03 -12.45
C LEU A 492 -12.18 -23.37 -12.88
N ARG A 493 -13.30 -23.90 -12.40
CA ARG A 493 -14.61 -23.25 -12.53
C ARG A 493 -14.91 -22.52 -11.24
N PHE A 494 -15.29 -21.25 -11.35
CA PHE A 494 -15.54 -20.41 -10.20
C PHE A 494 -17.02 -20.36 -9.82
N ARG A 495 -17.26 -20.34 -8.51
CA ARG A 495 -18.57 -20.13 -7.89
C ARG A 495 -19.12 -18.75 -8.26
N ARG A 496 -20.43 -18.64 -8.44
CA ARG A 496 -21.09 -17.33 -8.68
C ARG A 496 -21.46 -16.64 -7.37
N ASP A 497 -21.67 -17.42 -6.31
CA ASP A 497 -22.04 -17.03 -4.95
C ASP A 497 -20.82 -16.76 -4.04
N ARG A 498 -19.69 -16.33 -4.61
CA ARG A 498 -18.47 -16.05 -3.84
C ARG A 498 -18.70 -14.90 -2.87
N THR A 499 -18.34 -15.09 -1.61
CA THR A 499 -18.34 -14.04 -0.59
C THR A 499 -16.90 -13.71 -0.21
N VAL A 500 -16.65 -12.47 0.21
CA VAL A 500 -15.38 -12.09 0.82
C VAL A 500 -15.33 -12.66 2.23
N TRP A 501 -14.18 -13.17 2.65
CA TRP A 501 -13.94 -13.59 4.03
C TRP A 501 -12.57 -13.08 4.49
N PRO A 502 -12.43 -12.68 5.77
CA PRO A 502 -11.13 -12.34 6.33
C PRO A 502 -10.34 -13.60 6.66
N ASP A 503 -9.06 -13.67 6.28
CA ASP A 503 -8.14 -14.69 6.81
C ASP A 503 -7.47 -14.20 8.09
N VAL A 504 -8.10 -14.48 9.23
CA VAL A 504 -7.55 -14.16 10.56
C VAL A 504 -6.48 -15.16 11.00
N ARG A 505 -6.39 -16.33 10.37
CA ARG A 505 -5.51 -17.43 10.79
C ARG A 505 -4.05 -17.12 10.51
N THR A 506 -3.77 -16.40 9.42
CA THR A 506 -2.42 -15.92 9.09
C THR A 506 -1.74 -15.23 10.29
N HIS A 507 -2.45 -14.37 11.03
CA HIS A 507 -1.88 -13.70 12.20
C HIS A 507 -2.03 -14.53 13.49
N ALA A 508 -3.15 -15.24 13.66
CA ALA A 508 -3.37 -16.05 14.86
C ALA A 508 -2.34 -17.19 15.04
N PHE A 509 -1.81 -17.73 13.94
CA PHE A 509 -0.79 -18.80 13.97
C PHE A 509 0.62 -18.29 14.27
N ALA A 510 0.84 -16.96 14.25
CA ALA A 510 2.14 -16.37 14.55
C ALA A 510 2.49 -16.48 16.03
N THR A 511 1.50 -16.32 16.90
CA THR A 511 1.61 -16.43 18.36
C THR A 511 0.47 -17.31 18.87
N PRO A 512 0.64 -18.65 18.90
CA PRO A 512 -0.39 -19.55 19.40
C PRO A 512 -0.62 -19.32 20.90
N PRO A 513 -1.87 -19.43 21.41
CA PRO A 513 -2.13 -19.25 22.83
C PRO A 513 -1.54 -20.40 23.66
N ALA A 514 -1.06 -20.08 24.86
CA ALA A 514 -0.53 -21.07 25.80
C ALA A 514 -1.59 -22.11 26.23
N VAL A 515 -2.87 -21.74 26.22
CA VAL A 515 -4.01 -22.61 26.53
C VAL A 515 -5.00 -22.56 25.36
N PRO A 516 -4.85 -23.44 24.35
CA PRO A 516 -5.77 -23.53 23.22
C PRO A 516 -7.19 -23.92 23.65
N ARG A 517 -8.20 -23.25 23.06
CA ARG A 517 -9.63 -23.48 23.31
C ARG A 517 -10.41 -23.77 22.04
N THR A 518 -10.04 -23.14 20.93
CA THR A 518 -10.71 -23.33 19.63
C THR A 518 -9.97 -24.36 18.75
N ALA A 519 -10.65 -24.88 17.72
CA ALA A 519 -10.03 -25.82 16.78
C ALA A 519 -8.80 -25.21 16.07
N ASP A 520 -8.91 -23.94 15.64
CA ASP A 520 -7.80 -23.20 15.02
C ASP A 520 -6.63 -23.00 16.00
N GLU A 521 -6.90 -22.74 17.28
CA GLU A 521 -5.86 -22.58 18.31
C GLU A 521 -5.14 -23.90 18.62
N HIS A 522 -5.85 -25.02 18.72
CA HIS A 522 -5.23 -26.34 18.88
C HIS A 522 -4.34 -26.67 17.67
N LEU A 523 -4.82 -26.37 16.47
CA LEU A 523 -4.05 -26.60 15.24
C LEU A 523 -2.81 -25.69 15.18
N ALA A 524 -2.94 -24.43 15.59
CA ALA A 524 -1.82 -23.50 15.69
C ALA A 524 -0.78 -23.94 16.73
N ALA A 525 -1.22 -24.55 17.84
CA ALA A 525 -0.35 -25.13 18.87
C ALA A 525 0.29 -26.47 18.47
N GLY A 526 -0.04 -27.01 17.30
CA GLY A 526 0.51 -28.28 16.79
C GLY A 526 -0.28 -29.53 17.22
N ASP A 527 -1.40 -29.37 17.92
CA ASP A 527 -2.28 -30.47 18.33
C ASP A 527 -3.35 -30.74 17.26
N ALA A 528 -2.93 -31.38 16.18
CA ALA A 528 -3.82 -31.73 15.07
C ALA A 528 -4.93 -32.72 15.47
N ALA A 529 -4.72 -33.55 16.49
CA ALA A 529 -5.71 -34.51 16.96
C ALA A 529 -6.89 -33.82 17.66
N ALA A 530 -6.62 -32.94 18.63
CA ALA A 530 -7.68 -32.17 19.27
C ALA A 530 -8.37 -31.21 18.29
N ALA A 531 -7.62 -30.59 17.38
CA ALA A 531 -8.18 -29.76 16.33
C ALA A 531 -9.16 -30.55 15.44
N LEU A 532 -8.77 -31.76 15.00
CA LEU A 532 -9.59 -32.62 14.14
C LEU A 532 -10.94 -32.94 14.79
N THR A 533 -10.94 -33.34 16.06
CA THR A 533 -12.17 -33.62 16.82
C THR A 533 -13.07 -32.39 16.89
N ARG A 534 -12.51 -31.23 17.23
CA ARG A 534 -13.29 -29.99 17.34
C ARG A 534 -13.86 -29.50 16.01
N TYR A 535 -13.11 -29.64 14.90
CA TYR A 535 -13.69 -29.34 13.59
C TYR A 535 -14.80 -30.33 13.22
N ALA A 536 -14.67 -31.61 13.59
CA ALA A 536 -15.72 -32.59 13.36
C ALA A 536 -17.01 -32.23 14.11
N ASP A 537 -16.90 -31.70 15.34
CA ASP A 537 -18.07 -31.20 16.10
C ASP A 537 -18.78 -30.05 15.35
N VAL A 538 -18.02 -29.07 14.83
CA VAL A 538 -18.61 -27.96 14.04
C VAL A 538 -19.26 -28.47 12.74
N LEU A 539 -18.63 -29.44 12.08
CA LEU A 539 -19.12 -30.03 10.84
C LEU A 539 -20.34 -30.94 11.05
N ALA A 540 -20.58 -31.44 12.26
CA ALA A 540 -21.80 -32.19 12.58
C ALA A 540 -23.04 -31.31 12.43
N ASP A 541 -22.94 -30.03 12.84
CA ASP A 541 -24.02 -29.05 12.73
C ASP A 541 -24.03 -28.34 11.37
N ALA A 542 -22.85 -28.07 10.79
CA ALA A 542 -22.70 -27.35 9.52
C ALA A 542 -21.74 -28.06 8.56
N PRO A 543 -22.15 -29.16 7.89
CA PRO A 543 -21.26 -30.01 7.09
C PRO A 543 -20.55 -29.32 5.92
N ALA A 544 -21.10 -28.21 5.43
CA ALA A 544 -20.58 -27.44 4.31
C ALA A 544 -19.88 -26.14 4.74
N GLU A 545 -19.64 -25.91 6.03
CA GLU A 545 -18.97 -24.71 6.52
C GLU A 545 -17.49 -24.71 6.06
N PRO A 546 -17.07 -23.79 5.16
CA PRO A 546 -15.77 -23.89 4.52
C PRO A 546 -14.59 -23.73 5.47
N GLN A 547 -14.72 -22.93 6.53
CA GLN A 547 -13.64 -22.66 7.48
C GLN A 547 -13.29 -23.93 8.28
N ALA A 548 -14.30 -24.63 8.80
CA ALA A 548 -14.19 -25.87 9.56
C ALA A 548 -13.80 -27.04 8.66
N LEU A 549 -14.35 -27.13 7.44
CA LEU A 549 -13.97 -28.19 6.50
C LEU A 549 -12.51 -28.06 6.05
N ALA A 550 -12.03 -26.84 5.80
CA ALA A 550 -10.61 -26.61 5.53
C ALA A 550 -9.72 -27.02 6.71
N GLY A 551 -10.12 -26.64 7.92
CA GLY A 551 -9.48 -27.03 9.17
C GLY A 551 -9.36 -28.54 9.33
N TRP A 552 -10.48 -29.24 9.17
CA TRP A 552 -10.57 -30.70 9.26
C TRP A 552 -9.70 -31.40 8.22
N VAL A 553 -9.75 -30.95 6.95
CA VAL A 553 -8.92 -31.51 5.87
C VAL A 553 -7.45 -31.38 6.23
N VAL A 554 -7.00 -30.19 6.64
CA VAL A 554 -5.59 -29.95 6.96
C VAL A 554 -5.17 -30.76 8.19
N ALA A 555 -5.92 -30.73 9.28
CA ALA A 555 -5.63 -31.50 10.49
C ALA A 555 -5.52 -33.01 10.20
N ARG A 556 -6.46 -33.55 9.40
CA ARG A 556 -6.42 -34.95 8.98
C ARG A 556 -5.18 -35.27 8.16
N THR A 557 -4.79 -34.39 7.23
CA THR A 557 -3.60 -34.63 6.39
C THR A 557 -2.28 -34.59 7.15
N ILE A 558 -2.25 -33.90 8.31
CA ILE A 558 -1.11 -33.91 9.23
C ILE A 558 -1.00 -35.26 9.93
N LEU A 559 -2.12 -35.83 10.39
CA LEU A 559 -2.16 -37.11 11.09
C LEU A 559 -2.01 -38.32 10.16
N GLU A 560 -2.57 -38.24 8.96
CA GLU A 560 -2.63 -39.33 7.97
C GLU A 560 -1.98 -38.93 6.64
N PRO A 561 -0.66 -38.69 6.58
CA PRO A 561 0.01 -38.28 5.35
C PRO A 561 -0.02 -39.40 4.31
N GLY A 562 -0.27 -39.05 3.04
CA GLY A 562 -0.33 -40.04 1.97
C GLY A 562 -0.91 -39.53 0.66
N ARG A 563 -1.15 -40.46 -0.29
CA ARG A 563 -1.75 -40.12 -1.59
C ARG A 563 -3.16 -39.56 -1.45
N ALA A 564 -3.97 -40.11 -0.54
CA ALA A 564 -5.33 -39.63 -0.25
C ALA A 564 -5.31 -38.20 0.31
N ALA A 565 -4.47 -37.94 1.33
CA ALA A 565 -4.26 -36.61 1.89
C ALA A 565 -3.84 -35.57 0.85
N ARG A 566 -2.87 -35.92 -0.03
CA ARG A 566 -2.46 -35.01 -1.12
C ARG A 566 -3.61 -34.70 -2.09
N ARG A 567 -4.49 -35.66 -2.37
CA ARG A 567 -5.67 -35.45 -3.21
C ARG A 567 -6.67 -34.52 -2.51
N MET A 568 -6.95 -34.75 -1.22
CA MET A 568 -7.85 -33.91 -0.43
C MET A 568 -7.39 -32.45 -0.39
N LEU A 569 -6.09 -32.19 -0.18
CA LEU A 569 -5.54 -30.83 -0.21
C LEU A 569 -5.56 -30.20 -1.61
N ALA A 570 -5.39 -31.00 -2.66
CA ALA A 570 -5.36 -30.51 -4.03
C ALA A 570 -6.75 -30.16 -4.58
N ARG A 571 -7.79 -30.88 -4.12
CA ARG A 571 -9.18 -30.76 -4.57
C ARG A 571 -10.19 -30.93 -3.41
N PRO A 572 -10.13 -30.09 -2.38
CA PRO A 572 -11.04 -30.16 -1.24
C PRO A 572 -12.49 -29.91 -1.64
N GLU A 573 -12.73 -29.19 -2.73
CA GLU A 573 -14.07 -28.97 -3.28
C GLU A 573 -14.79 -30.27 -3.65
N GLU A 574 -14.08 -31.35 -4.01
CA GLU A 574 -14.68 -32.68 -4.28
C GLU A 574 -15.42 -33.24 -3.04
N LEU A 575 -15.13 -32.75 -1.83
CA LEU A 575 -15.82 -33.15 -0.59
C LEU A 575 -17.20 -32.49 -0.41
N LEU A 576 -17.50 -31.43 -1.16
CA LEU A 576 -18.80 -30.76 -1.13
C LEU A 576 -19.82 -31.43 -2.05
N GLU A 577 -19.41 -32.40 -2.88
CA GLU A 577 -20.36 -33.20 -3.65
C GLU A 577 -21.15 -34.11 -2.72
N PRO A 578 -22.48 -34.18 -2.83
CA PRO A 578 -23.23 -35.22 -2.16
C PRO A 578 -22.69 -36.56 -2.67
N SER A 579 -22.21 -37.42 -1.76
CA SER A 579 -21.87 -38.80 -2.10
C SER A 579 -22.97 -39.38 -2.98
N PRO A 580 -22.64 -40.03 -4.11
CA PRO A 580 -23.67 -40.70 -4.89
C PRO A 580 -24.37 -41.67 -3.95
N ARG A 581 -25.67 -41.42 -3.70
CA ARG A 581 -26.51 -42.37 -2.97
C ARG A 581 -26.44 -43.68 -3.76
N VAL A 582 -25.87 -44.70 -3.13
CA VAL A 582 -25.78 -46.07 -3.64
C VAL A 582 -27.18 -46.62 -3.86
#